data_AF-A0A965UCM8-F1
#
_entry.id   AF-A0A965UCM8-F1
#
_cell.length_a   1.000
_cell.length_b   1.000
_cell.length_c   1.000
_cell.angle_alpha   90.00
_cell.angle_beta   90.00
_cell.angle_gamma   90.00
#
_symmetry.space_group_name_H-M   'P 1'
#
loop_
_entity.id
_entity.type
_entity.pdbx_description
1 polymer ?
#
loop_
_entity_poly.entity_id
_entity_poly.type
_entity_poly.pdbx_seq_one_letter_code
_entity_poly.pdbx_strand_id
1 'polypeptide(L)' 'MLDSFCAATEAADNGISALMNQAGFNWSERPVVAIEMGFLSNAQEDVRLGRDSYQIACATGIYNGIVAYYQGK' A
#
# COMPACT_ATOMS: atom_id res chain seq x y z
N MET A 1 -7.46 2.96 -3.30
CA MET A 1 -6.13 2.79 -2.66
C MET A 1 -5.42 1.57 -3.22
N LEU A 2 -5.92 0.35 -2.95
CA LEU A 2 -5.29 -0.90 -3.40
C LEU A 2 -5.10 -0.96 -4.92
N ASP A 3 -6.15 -0.66 -5.69
CA ASP A 3 -6.10 -0.66 -7.15
C ASP A 3 -4.99 0.26 -7.71
N SER A 4 -4.86 1.47 -7.14
CA SER A 4 -3.83 2.43 -7.54
C SER A 4 -2.42 1.94 -7.19
N PHE A 5 -2.27 1.27 -6.05
CA PHE A 5 -1.00 0.68 -5.64
C PHE A 5 -0.60 -0.49 -6.55
N CYS A 6 -1.51 -1.43 -6.80
CA CYS A 6 -1.27 -2.57 -7.68
C CYS A 6 -0.98 -2.12 -9.11
N ALA A 7 -1.73 -1.14 -9.63
CA ALA A 7 -1.51 -0.60 -10.97
C ALA A 7 -0.12 0.05 -11.14
N ALA A 8 0.41 0.71 -10.10
CA ALA A 8 1.72 1.35 -10.16
C ALA A 8 2.89 0.37 -9.97
N THR A 9 2.69 -0.68 -9.19
CA THR A 9 3.77 -1.58 -8.72
C THR A 9 3.79 -2.92 -9.42
N GLU A 10 2.70 -3.31 -10.10
CA GLU A 10 2.45 -4.67 -10.59
C GLU A 10 2.54 -5.71 -9.46
N ALA A 11 2.34 -5.31 -8.20
CA ALA A 11 2.27 -6.23 -7.08
C ALA A 11 1.00 -7.09 -7.18
N ALA A 12 1.08 -8.31 -6.64
CA ALA A 12 -0.08 -9.17 -6.54
C ALA A 12 -1.14 -8.54 -5.63
N ASP A 13 -2.39 -8.59 -6.07
CA ASP A 13 -3.53 -8.15 -5.27
C ASP A 13 -3.86 -9.20 -4.21
N ASN A 14 -3.50 -8.92 -2.96
CA ASN A 14 -3.80 -9.76 -1.79
C ASN A 14 -5.08 -9.31 -1.05
N GLY A 15 -5.85 -8.39 -1.62
CA GLY A 15 -7.10 -7.88 -1.06
C GLY A 15 -6.92 -6.91 0.12
N ILE A 16 -8.05 -6.56 0.72
CA ILE A 16 -8.14 -5.66 1.89
C ILE A 16 -8.61 -6.46 3.09
N SER A 17 -7.85 -6.40 4.19
CA SER A 17 -8.25 -6.96 5.48
C SER A 17 -8.71 -5.84 6.42
N ALA A 18 -9.93 -5.97 6.95
CA ALA A 18 -10.41 -5.07 8.00
C ALA A 18 -9.77 -5.45 9.34
N LEU A 19 -8.96 -4.55 9.90
CA LEU A 19 -8.31 -4.73 11.19
C LEU A 19 -8.86 -3.70 12.18
N MET A 20 -9.19 -4.15 13.39
CA MET A 20 -9.75 -3.32 14.48
C MET A 20 -8.91 -3.38 15.77
N ASN A 21 -7.75 -4.03 15.72
CA ASN A 21 -6.90 -4.30 16.88
C ASN A 21 -5.52 -3.63 16.79
N GLN A 22 -5.32 -2.72 15.84
CA GLN A 22 -4.08 -1.95 15.72
C GLN A 22 -4.25 -0.60 16.42
N ALA A 23 -3.40 -0.35 17.42
CA ALA A 23 -3.42 0.92 18.17
C ALA A 23 -3.31 2.13 17.23
N GLY A 24 -2.53 2.06 16.15
CA GLY A 24 -2.44 3.14 15.16
C GLY A 24 -3.77 3.45 14.43
N PHE A 25 -4.71 2.51 14.38
CA PHE A 25 -5.99 2.70 13.70
C PHE A 25 -7.07 3.16 14.68
N ASN A 26 -7.08 2.60 15.90
CA ASN A 26 -8.16 2.79 16.86
C ASN A 26 -8.26 4.21 17.44
N TRP A 27 -7.20 5.03 17.33
CA TRP A 27 -7.16 6.40 17.85
C TRP A 27 -7.20 7.47 16.75
N SER A 28 -7.36 7.09 15.49
CA SER A 28 -7.44 8.04 14.39
C SER A 28 -8.88 8.53 14.19
N GLU A 29 -9.06 9.85 14.18
CA GLU A 29 -10.33 10.48 13.80
C GLU A 29 -10.52 10.58 12.27
N ARG A 30 -9.52 10.16 11.50
CA ARG A 30 -9.51 10.17 10.04
C ARG A 30 -9.36 8.74 9.50
N PRO A 31 -9.78 8.47 8.25
CA PRO A 31 -9.55 7.18 7.61
C PRO A 31 -8.06 6.79 7.63
N VAL A 32 -7.78 5.54 8.00
CA VAL A 32 -6.42 4.98 8.07
C VAL A 32 -6.37 3.70 7.26
N VAL A 33 -5.24 3.49 6.59
CA VAL A 33 -4.88 2.23 5.94
C VAL A 33 -3.39 1.99 6.18
N ALA A 34 -3.02 0.74 6.46
CA ALA A 34 -1.63 0.29 6.40
C ALA A 34 -1.44 -0.48 5.10
N ILE A 35 -0.33 -0.21 4.41
CA ILE A 35 -0.02 -0.86 3.14
C ILE A 35 1.18 -1.77 3.39
N GLU A 36 0.92 -3.08 3.31
CA GLU A 36 1.96 -4.09 3.27
C GLU A 36 2.47 -4.19 1.82
N MET A 37 3.62 -3.57 1.55
CA MET A 37 4.12 -3.35 0.18
C MET A 37 4.69 -4.62 -0.50
N GLY A 38 4.91 -5.67 0.30
CA GLY A 38 5.45 -6.97 -0.11
C GLY A 38 6.00 -7.75 1.09
N PHE A 39 6.47 -8.96 0.84
CA PHE A 39 6.97 -9.91 1.84
C PHE A 39 8.50 -9.94 1.85
N LEU A 40 9.12 -9.36 2.88
CA LEU A 40 10.58 -9.47 3.10
C LEU A 40 11.06 -10.91 3.34
N SER A 41 10.15 -11.80 3.76
CA SER A 41 10.44 -13.23 3.91
C SER A 41 10.50 -13.99 2.57
N ASN A 42 10.07 -13.37 1.47
CA ASN A 42 10.22 -13.89 0.13
C ASN A 42 11.44 -13.25 -0.54
N ALA A 43 12.47 -14.05 -0.87
CA ALA A 43 13.74 -13.54 -1.38
C ALA A 43 13.62 -12.72 -2.69
N GLN A 44 12.65 -13.03 -3.55
CA GLN A 44 12.45 -12.27 -4.79
C GLN A 44 11.81 -10.91 -4.49
N GLU A 45 10.85 -10.88 -3.56
CA GLU A 45 10.21 -9.63 -3.14
C GLU A 45 11.15 -8.76 -2.31
N ASP A 46 11.98 -9.33 -1.44
CA ASP A 46 13.01 -8.59 -0.68
C ASP A 46 13.95 -7.81 -1.62
N VAL A 47 14.51 -8.50 -2.63
CA VAL A 47 15.35 -7.86 -3.64
C VAL A 47 14.58 -6.79 -4.42
N ARG A 48 13.30 -6.99 -4.70
CA ARG A 48 12.46 -6.00 -5.40
C ARG A 48 12.16 -4.79 -4.51
N LEU A 49 11.82 -5.00 -3.24
CA LEU A 49 11.56 -3.96 -2.23
C LEU A 49 12.78 -3.07 -1.98
N GLY A 50 13.99 -3.62 -2.12
CA GLY A 50 15.24 -2.88 -2.03
C GLY A 50 15.58 -2.00 -3.24
N ARG A 51 14.83 -2.04 -4.34
CA ARG A 51 15.13 -1.25 -5.55
C ARG A 51 14.50 0.13 -5.49
N ASP A 52 15.30 1.16 -5.74
CA ASP A 52 14.82 2.55 -5.84
C ASP A 52 13.64 2.71 -6.79
N SER A 53 13.70 2.06 -7.97
CA SER A 53 12.61 2.13 -8.96
C SER A 53 11.30 1.56 -8.41
N TYR A 54 11.37 0.50 -7.62
CA TYR A 54 10.19 -0.10 -7.01
C TYR A 54 9.66 0.74 -5.86
N GLN A 55 10.54 1.33 -5.03
CA GLN A 55 10.13 2.26 -3.97
C GLN A 55 9.45 3.50 -4.55
N ILE A 56 9.94 4.02 -5.69
CA ILE A 56 9.29 5.12 -6.42
C ILE A 56 7.90 4.69 -6.94
N ALA A 57 7.77 3.46 -7.47
CA ALA A 57 6.49 2.92 -7.89
C ALA A 57 5.50 2.79 -6.71
N CYS A 58 5.96 2.28 -5.56
CA CYS A 58 5.15 2.22 -4.33
C CYS A 58 4.68 3.60 -3.90
N ALA A 59 5.59 4.58 -3.82
CA ALA A 59 5.25 5.95 -3.45
C ALA A 59 4.24 6.59 -4.43
N THR A 60 4.42 6.35 -5.73
CA THR A 60 3.51 6.82 -6.79
C THR A 60 2.11 6.19 -6.63
N GLY A 61 2.04 4.88 -6.39
CA GLY A 61 0.79 4.16 -6.14
C GLY A 61 0.04 4.69 -4.92
N ILE A 62 0.76 4.93 -3.81
CA ILE A 62 0.22 5.53 -2.59
C ILE A 62 -0.33 6.93 -2.87
N TYR A 63 0.46 7.80 -3.52
CA TYR A 63 0.03 9.14 -3.90
C TYR A 63 -1.25 9.12 -4.75
N ASN A 64 -1.27 8.30 -5.81
CA ASN A 64 -2.43 8.16 -6.69
C ASN A 64 -3.66 7.65 -5.93
N GLY A 65 -3.48 6.71 -5.00
CA GLY A 65 -4.56 6.18 -4.17
C GLY A 65 -5.15 7.22 -3.21
N ILE A 66 -4.30 8.08 -2.62
CA ILE A 66 -4.74 9.20 -1.78
C ILE A 66 -5.52 10.22 -2.64
N VAL A 67 -4.99 10.59 -3.80
CA VAL A 67 -5.65 11.53 -4.72
C VAL A 67 -7.03 11.00 -5.16
N ALA A 68 -7.11 9.72 -5.54
CA ALA A 68 -8.37 9.09 -5.93
C ALA A 68 -9.42 9.15 -4.80
N TYR A 69 -9.01 8.84 -3.57
CA TYR A 69 -9.88 8.93 -2.39
C TYR A 69 -10.48 10.34 -2.21
N TYR A 70 -9.66 11.38 -2.30
CA TYR A 70 -10.12 12.77 -2.17
C TYR A 70 -10.95 13.25 -3.37
N GLN A 71 -10.87 12.56 -4.51
CA GLN A 71 -11.72 12.81 -5.69
C GLN A 71 -13.04 12.03 -5.65
N GLY A 72 -13.30 11.23 -4.61
CA GLY A 72 -14.50 10.40 -4.49
C GLY A 72 -14.52 9.22 -5.46
N LYS A 73 -13.34 8.73 -5.86
CA LYS A 73 -13.17 7.53 -6.68
C LYS A 73 -12.78 6.33 -5.84
#